data_AF-A0A4P9W0Y0-F1
#
_entry.id   AF-A0A4P9W0Y0-F1
#
_cell.length_a   1.000
_cell.length_b   1.000
_cell.length_c   1.000
_cell.angle_alpha   90.00
_cell.angle_beta   90.00
_cell.angle_gamma   90.00
#
_symmetry.space_group_name_H-M   'P 1'
#
loop_
_entity.id
_entity.type
_entity.pdbx_description
1 polymer ?
#
loop_
_entity_poly.entity_id
_entity_poly.type
_entity_poly.pdbx_seq_one_letter_code
_entity_poly.pdbx_strand_id
1 'polypeptide(L)'
;MYDFSLIRKDAHSVRDAVPRANAEISTTAGEHSPSAVAFRGLMRLDSVRARMESTRVALKEAENWSTLAAELEAIFAVRDYDRAAERLQEAARSLVLLSQAPDHDDRRALLGKLRNQLEAAVSPQIMAALTERDAEAVARFRGIFEKMGRGAEFAGYYNRSRAAPLARLWGKFDEEDALRAPEDPATPGRRFVEWLPSFYEEAFLVLNK
;
A
#
# COMPACT_ATOMS: atom_id res chain seq x y z
N MET A 1 77.74 -0.72 32.93
CA MET A 1 78.31 0.06 31.80
C MET A 1 77.87 -0.43 30.41
N TYR A 2 77.28 -1.63 30.27
CA TYR A 2 76.84 -2.20 28.98
C TYR A 2 75.49 -1.67 28.45
N ASP A 3 74.63 -1.17 29.33
CA ASP A 3 73.24 -0.82 29.01
C ASP A 3 73.12 0.41 28.09
N PHE A 4 73.93 1.44 28.36
CA PHE A 4 73.90 2.69 27.60
C PHE A 4 74.37 2.53 26.15
N SER A 5 75.32 1.61 25.89
CA SER A 5 75.76 1.31 24.52
C SER A 5 74.73 0.51 23.72
N LEU A 6 73.94 -0.33 24.41
CA LEU A 6 72.87 -1.11 23.80
C LEU A 6 71.71 -0.17 23.40
N ILE A 7 71.26 0.66 24.34
CA ILE A 7 70.22 1.67 24.10
C ILE A 7 70.63 2.63 22.97
N ARG A 8 71.89 3.06 22.91
CA ARG A 8 72.39 3.93 21.82
C ARG A 8 72.37 3.22 20.47
N LYS A 9 72.73 1.94 20.42
CA LYS A 9 72.72 1.15 19.19
C LYS A 9 71.28 0.90 18.71
N ASP A 10 70.37 0.62 19.63
CA ASP A 10 68.95 0.43 19.32
C ASP A 10 68.31 1.74 18.86
N ALA A 11 68.62 2.86 19.50
CA ALA A 11 68.17 4.18 19.06
C ALA A 11 68.67 4.55 17.65
N HIS A 12 69.92 4.21 17.33
CA HIS A 12 70.45 4.37 15.97
C HIS A 12 69.75 3.44 14.97
N SER A 13 69.54 2.17 15.34
CA SER A 13 68.82 1.21 14.50
C SER A 13 67.40 1.66 14.20
N VAL A 14 66.68 2.19 15.19
CA VAL A 14 65.33 2.75 15.01
C VAL A 14 65.40 3.99 14.12
N ARG A 15 66.35 4.90 14.37
CA ARG A 15 66.54 6.10 13.54
C ARG A 15 66.79 5.79 12.07
N ASP A 16 67.50 4.70 11.77
CA ASP A 16 67.80 4.28 10.40
C ASP A 16 66.67 3.43 9.80
N ALA A 17 65.91 2.70 10.62
CA ALA A 17 64.76 1.90 10.20
C ALA A 17 63.52 2.76 9.89
N VAL A 18 63.27 3.83 10.64
CA VAL A 18 62.14 4.74 10.44
C VAL A 18 62.07 5.34 9.02
N PRO A 19 63.13 5.92 8.43
CA PRO A 19 63.07 6.47 7.08
C PRO A 19 62.91 5.38 6.00
N ARG A 20 63.42 4.16 6.24
CA ARG A 20 63.22 3.02 5.33
C ARG A 20 61.77 2.56 5.35
N ALA A 21 61.20 2.38 6.53
CA ALA A 21 59.78 2.07 6.70
C ALA A 21 58.90 3.17 6.10
N ASN A 22 59.25 4.46 6.27
CA ASN A 22 58.52 5.57 5.65
C ASN A 22 58.60 5.56 4.11
N ALA A 23 59.74 5.17 3.54
CA ALA A 23 59.87 5.05 2.08
C ALA A 23 59.06 3.87 1.52
N GLU A 24 59.02 2.74 2.23
CA GLU A 24 58.16 1.59 1.93
C GLU A 24 56.67 1.94 2.08
N ILE A 25 56.31 2.69 3.12
CA ILE A 25 54.93 3.19 3.32
C ILE A 25 54.56 4.16 2.20
N SER A 26 55.43 5.11 1.82
CA SER A 26 55.14 6.05 0.72
C SER A 26 55.03 5.37 -0.65
N THR A 27 55.80 4.32 -0.90
CA THR A 27 55.72 3.54 -2.15
C THR A 27 54.48 2.63 -2.19
N THR A 28 54.03 2.13 -1.04
CA THR A 28 52.82 1.29 -0.92
C THR A 28 51.53 2.10 -0.77
N ALA A 29 51.60 3.31 -0.21
CA ALA A 29 50.47 4.23 -0.03
C ALA A 29 50.34 5.29 -1.13
N GLY A 30 51.31 5.39 -2.04
CA GLY A 30 51.23 6.29 -3.19
C GLY A 30 50.06 5.96 -4.11
N GLU A 31 49.47 6.97 -4.75
CA GLU A 31 48.31 6.83 -5.65
C GLU A 31 48.51 5.85 -6.82
N HIS A 32 49.76 5.48 -7.13
CA HIS A 32 50.13 4.54 -8.19
C HIS A 32 50.62 3.19 -7.66
N SER A 33 50.50 2.94 -6.35
CA SER A 33 50.86 1.63 -5.80
C SER A 33 49.94 0.55 -6.39
N PRO A 34 50.43 -0.68 -6.57
CA PRO A 34 49.61 -1.79 -7.08
C PRO A 34 48.38 -2.03 -6.19
N SER A 35 48.48 -1.76 -4.88
CA SER A 35 47.36 -1.82 -3.93
C SER A 35 46.31 -0.72 -4.21
N ALA A 36 46.74 0.53 -4.40
CA ALA A 36 45.83 1.65 -4.69
C ALA A 36 45.11 1.47 -6.04
N VAL A 37 45.81 0.95 -7.05
CA VAL A 37 45.22 0.60 -8.36
C VAL A 37 44.21 -0.53 -8.23
N ALA A 38 44.54 -1.60 -7.49
CA ALA A 38 43.63 -2.71 -7.22
C ALA A 38 42.37 -2.24 -6.47
N PHE A 39 42.54 -1.38 -5.45
CA PHE A 39 41.42 -0.82 -4.70
C PHE A 39 40.48 0.04 -5.55
N ARG A 40 41.02 0.88 -6.46
CA ARG A 40 40.22 1.61 -7.45
C ARG A 40 39.48 0.67 -8.40
N GLY A 41 40.13 -0.42 -8.83
CA GLY A 41 39.49 -1.47 -9.62
C GLY A 41 38.31 -2.12 -8.91
N LEU A 42 38.50 -2.47 -7.62
CA LEU A 42 37.44 -3.03 -6.77
C LEU A 42 36.30 -2.04 -6.55
N MET A 43 36.59 -0.77 -6.25
CA MET A 43 35.56 0.27 -6.09
C MET A 43 34.75 0.47 -7.38
N ARG A 44 35.42 0.45 -8.54
CA ARG A 44 34.74 0.53 -9.85
C ARG A 44 33.86 -0.68 -10.08
N LEU A 45 34.36 -1.89 -9.80
CA LEU A 45 33.58 -3.12 -9.92
C LEU A 45 32.38 -3.13 -8.98
N ASP A 46 32.55 -2.67 -7.75
CA ASP A 46 31.47 -2.56 -6.76
C ASP A 46 30.39 -1.58 -7.22
N SER A 47 30.79 -0.40 -7.74
CA SER A 47 29.86 0.56 -8.32
C SER A 47 29.10 -0.01 -9.52
N VAL A 48 29.77 -0.73 -10.41
CA VAL A 48 29.13 -1.41 -11.55
C VAL A 48 28.18 -2.50 -11.07
N ARG A 49 28.57 -3.30 -10.08
CA ARG A 49 27.73 -4.35 -9.47
C ARG A 49 26.47 -3.75 -8.85
N ALA A 50 26.61 -2.67 -8.08
CA ALA A 50 25.48 -1.98 -7.45
C ALA A 50 24.49 -1.44 -8.50
N ARG A 51 25.00 -0.85 -9.59
CA ARG A 51 24.18 -0.39 -10.71
C ARG A 51 23.49 -1.54 -11.42
N MET A 52 24.20 -2.62 -11.72
CA MET A 52 23.62 -3.81 -12.36
C MET A 52 22.51 -4.42 -11.50
N GLU A 53 22.70 -4.53 -10.19
CA GLU A 53 21.66 -5.05 -9.29
C GLU A 53 20.43 -4.14 -9.28
N SER A 54 20.63 -2.81 -9.24
CA SER A 54 19.53 -1.86 -9.34
C SER A 54 18.78 -1.97 -10.67
N THR A 55 19.50 -2.09 -11.80
CA THR A 55 18.88 -2.29 -13.12
C THR A 55 18.16 -3.63 -13.21
N ARG A 56 18.71 -4.70 -12.64
CA ARG A 56 18.10 -6.03 -12.58
C ARG A 56 16.75 -5.98 -11.84
N VAL A 57 16.72 -5.33 -10.67
CA VAL A 57 15.48 -5.13 -9.91
C VAL A 57 14.47 -4.31 -10.73
N ALA A 58 14.90 -3.22 -11.35
CA ALA A 58 14.03 -2.39 -12.17
C ALA A 58 13.43 -3.14 -13.38
N LEU A 59 14.23 -3.98 -14.05
CA LEU A 59 13.76 -4.81 -15.17
C LEU A 59 12.78 -5.89 -14.73
N LYS A 60 13.08 -6.58 -13.63
CA LYS A 60 12.17 -7.60 -13.07
C LYS A 60 10.82 -6.99 -12.70
N GLU A 61 10.85 -5.80 -12.11
CA GLU A 61 9.62 -5.07 -11.78
C GLU A 61 8.91 -4.58 -13.04
N ALA A 62 9.62 -4.08 -14.05
CA ALA A 62 9.01 -3.71 -15.33
C ALA A 62 8.31 -4.91 -16.02
N GLU A 63 8.94 -6.09 -16.02
CA GLU A 63 8.33 -7.32 -16.52
C GLU A 63 7.08 -7.68 -15.71
N ASN A 64 7.17 -7.64 -14.38
CA ASN A 64 6.04 -7.86 -13.47
C ASN A 64 4.87 -6.89 -13.75
N TRP A 65 5.15 -5.61 -14.04
CA TRP A 65 4.12 -4.63 -14.42
C TRP A 65 3.55 -4.89 -15.82
N SER A 66 4.34 -5.44 -16.74
CA SER A 66 3.87 -5.79 -18.09
C SER A 66 2.88 -6.95 -18.09
N THR A 67 3.04 -7.92 -17.17
CA THR A 67 2.16 -9.09 -17.07
C THR A 67 1.00 -8.90 -16.08
N LEU A 68 1.12 -7.95 -15.13
CA LEU A 68 0.14 -7.72 -14.05
C LEU A 68 -1.30 -7.56 -14.55
N ALA A 69 -1.51 -6.79 -15.62
CA ALA A 69 -2.85 -6.54 -16.16
C ALA A 69 -3.50 -7.84 -16.68
N ALA A 70 -2.77 -8.59 -17.51
CA ALA A 70 -3.25 -9.86 -18.05
C ALA A 70 -3.47 -10.93 -16.94
N GLU A 71 -2.57 -10.99 -15.95
CA GLU A 71 -2.72 -11.87 -14.79
C GLU A 71 -3.99 -11.54 -14.00
N LEU A 72 -4.24 -10.25 -13.71
CA LEU A 72 -5.43 -9.83 -12.96
C LEU A 72 -6.71 -10.04 -13.75
N GLU A 73 -6.72 -9.80 -15.06
CA GLU A 73 -7.87 -10.11 -15.91
C GLU A 73 -8.20 -11.62 -15.88
N ALA A 74 -7.18 -12.49 -15.91
CA ALA A 74 -7.37 -13.93 -15.78
C ALA A 74 -7.93 -14.31 -14.39
N ILE A 75 -7.44 -13.69 -13.31
CA ILE A 75 -7.95 -13.91 -11.94
C ILE A 75 -9.39 -13.42 -11.81
N PHE A 76 -9.74 -12.28 -12.40
CA PHE A 76 -11.10 -11.75 -12.43
C PHE A 76 -12.07 -12.70 -13.14
N ALA A 77 -11.64 -13.37 -14.20
CA ALA A 77 -12.46 -14.35 -14.92
C ALA A 77 -12.85 -15.56 -14.05
N VAL A 78 -11.97 -15.98 -13.14
CA VAL A 78 -12.21 -17.10 -12.20
C VAL A 78 -12.95 -16.64 -10.94
N ARG A 79 -13.19 -15.32 -10.78
CA ARG A 79 -13.84 -14.69 -9.61
C ARG A 79 -13.10 -14.89 -8.28
N ASP A 80 -11.78 -15.05 -8.34
CA ASP A 80 -10.93 -15.16 -7.15
C ASP A 80 -10.48 -13.75 -6.70
N TYR A 81 -11.37 -13.05 -6.00
CA TYR A 81 -11.16 -11.65 -5.61
C TYR A 81 -10.11 -11.47 -4.51
N ASP A 82 -9.93 -12.47 -3.64
CA ASP A 82 -8.93 -12.46 -2.59
C ASP A 82 -7.52 -12.46 -3.19
N ARG A 83 -7.26 -13.38 -4.12
CA ARG A 83 -5.97 -13.47 -4.81
C ARG A 83 -5.70 -12.22 -5.65
N ALA A 84 -6.72 -11.65 -6.29
CA ALA A 84 -6.56 -10.40 -7.03
C ALA A 84 -6.17 -9.24 -6.11
N ALA A 85 -6.80 -9.12 -4.93
CA ALA A 85 -6.48 -8.06 -3.97
C ALA A 85 -5.06 -8.22 -3.39
N GLU A 86 -4.62 -9.44 -3.14
CA GLU A 86 -3.23 -9.73 -2.72
C GLU A 86 -2.23 -9.31 -3.80
N ARG A 87 -2.48 -9.69 -5.04
CA ARG A 87 -1.62 -9.32 -6.17
C ARG A 87 -1.55 -7.80 -6.37
N LEU A 88 -2.68 -7.10 -6.22
CA LEU A 88 -2.72 -5.63 -6.26
C LEU A 88 -1.98 -4.99 -5.07
N GLN A 89 -2.01 -5.61 -3.89
CA GLN A 89 -1.27 -5.14 -2.73
C GLN A 89 0.24 -5.29 -2.94
N GLU A 90 0.69 -6.41 -3.49
CA GLU A 90 2.10 -6.63 -3.86
C GLU A 90 2.58 -5.61 -4.89
N ALA A 91 1.81 -5.39 -5.95
CA ALA A 91 2.11 -4.38 -6.96
C ALA A 91 2.15 -2.96 -6.34
N ALA A 92 1.26 -2.65 -5.40
CA ALA A 92 1.30 -1.38 -4.68
C ALA A 92 2.57 -1.21 -3.85
N ARG A 93 3.03 -2.27 -3.18
CA ARG A 93 4.30 -2.25 -2.42
C ARG A 93 5.50 -2.08 -3.35
N SER A 94 5.51 -2.77 -4.49
CA SER A 94 6.62 -2.64 -5.43
C SER A 94 6.65 -1.25 -6.09
N LEU A 95 5.49 -0.62 -6.31
CA LEU A 95 5.42 0.76 -6.81
C LEU A 95 6.15 1.75 -5.89
N VAL A 96 6.03 1.60 -4.56
CA VAL A 96 6.72 2.45 -3.57
C VAL A 96 8.24 2.32 -3.70
N LEU A 97 8.75 1.12 -4.00
CA LEU A 97 10.18 0.90 -4.22
C LEU A 97 10.68 1.57 -5.51
N LEU A 98 9.80 1.78 -6.50
CA LEU A 98 10.12 2.39 -7.78
C LEU A 98 9.76 3.89 -7.85
N SER A 99 9.69 4.58 -6.71
CA SER A 99 9.28 5.99 -6.66
C SER A 99 10.13 6.96 -7.50
N GLN A 100 11.37 6.57 -7.82
CA GLN A 100 12.33 7.39 -8.59
C GLN A 100 12.32 7.05 -10.09
N ALA A 101 11.49 6.11 -10.55
CA ALA A 101 11.41 5.74 -11.96
C ALA A 101 10.60 6.77 -12.77
N PRO A 102 10.98 7.07 -14.02
CA PRO A 102 10.25 8.02 -14.87
C PRO A 102 8.81 7.59 -15.18
N ASP A 103 8.56 6.28 -15.26
CA ASP A 103 7.22 5.71 -15.56
C ASP A 103 6.34 5.55 -14.32
N HIS A 104 6.71 6.15 -13.19
CA HIS A 104 6.05 5.92 -11.91
C HIS A 104 4.56 6.31 -11.95
N ASP A 105 4.23 7.45 -12.58
CA ASP A 105 2.86 7.94 -12.63
C ASP A 105 1.97 7.10 -13.55
N ASP A 106 2.50 6.58 -14.65
CA ASP A 106 1.77 5.67 -15.54
C ASP A 106 1.42 4.36 -14.82
N ARG A 107 2.38 3.81 -14.06
CA ARG A 107 2.16 2.58 -13.26
C ARG A 107 1.17 2.82 -12.12
N ARG A 108 1.24 3.99 -11.47
CA ARG A 108 0.24 4.42 -10.48
C ARG A 108 -1.15 4.49 -11.09
N ALA A 109 -1.28 5.07 -12.29
CA ALA A 109 -2.55 5.15 -13.01
C ALA A 109 -3.09 3.76 -13.38
N LEU A 110 -2.23 2.85 -13.87
CA LEU A 110 -2.61 1.46 -14.15
C LEU A 110 -3.12 0.74 -12.90
N LEU A 111 -2.41 0.86 -11.78
CA LEU A 111 -2.82 0.25 -10.51
C LEU A 111 -4.18 0.79 -10.04
N GLY A 112 -4.43 2.09 -10.20
CA GLY A 112 -5.73 2.71 -9.93
C GLY A 112 -6.85 2.13 -10.80
N LYS A 113 -6.60 1.98 -12.11
CA LYS A 113 -7.56 1.36 -13.04
C LYS A 113 -7.91 -0.08 -12.64
N LEU A 114 -6.90 -0.90 -12.33
CA LEU A 114 -7.10 -2.30 -11.93
C LEU A 114 -7.86 -2.41 -10.59
N ARG A 115 -7.59 -1.51 -9.63
CA ARG A 115 -8.37 -1.42 -8.37
C ARG A 115 -9.83 -1.04 -8.61
N ASN A 116 -10.09 -0.14 -9.56
CA ASN A 116 -11.46 0.25 -9.92
C ASN A 116 -12.21 -0.90 -10.60
N GLN A 117 -11.54 -1.67 -11.45
CA GLN A 117 -12.12 -2.86 -12.06
C GLN A 117 -12.47 -3.93 -11.03
N LEU A 118 -11.58 -4.19 -10.06
CA LEU A 118 -11.86 -5.13 -8.97
C LEU A 118 -13.03 -4.64 -8.10
N GLU A 119 -13.06 -3.35 -7.74
CA GLU A 119 -14.21 -2.78 -7.02
C GLU A 119 -15.51 -2.94 -7.81
N ALA A 120 -15.52 -2.65 -9.11
CA ALA A 120 -16.72 -2.80 -9.93
C ALA A 120 -17.23 -4.25 -9.97
N ALA A 121 -16.32 -5.23 -9.98
CA ALA A 121 -16.66 -6.66 -9.95
C ALA A 121 -17.20 -7.12 -8.58
N VAL A 122 -16.67 -6.57 -7.48
CA VAL A 122 -17.02 -6.96 -6.10
C VAL A 122 -18.23 -6.19 -5.56
N SER A 123 -18.45 -4.95 -6.01
CA SER A 123 -19.56 -4.08 -5.59
C SER A 123 -20.93 -4.77 -5.56
N PRO A 124 -21.41 -5.45 -6.62
CA PRO A 124 -22.71 -6.11 -6.59
C PRO A 124 -22.78 -7.26 -5.57
N GLN A 125 -21.67 -7.96 -5.32
CA GLN A 125 -21.61 -9.09 -4.38
C GLN A 125 -21.65 -8.62 -2.93
N ILE A 126 -20.96 -7.52 -2.62
CA ILE A 126 -21.07 -6.86 -1.31
C ILE A 126 -22.49 -6.37 -1.09
N MET A 127 -23.11 -5.73 -2.08
CA MET A 127 -24.48 -5.23 -1.92
C MET A 127 -25.48 -6.37 -1.69
N ALA A 128 -25.30 -7.51 -2.35
CA ALA A 128 -26.08 -8.72 -2.09
C ALA A 128 -25.87 -9.24 -0.66
N ALA A 129 -24.61 -9.41 -0.24
CA ALA A 129 -24.27 -9.88 1.11
C ALA A 129 -24.80 -8.94 2.22
N LEU A 130 -24.76 -7.62 2.00
CA LEU A 130 -25.33 -6.62 2.91
C LEU A 130 -26.86 -6.69 2.98
N THR A 131 -27.51 -7.03 1.86
CA THR A 131 -28.96 -7.20 1.81
C THR A 131 -29.39 -8.49 2.52
N GLU A 132 -28.64 -9.56 2.34
CA GLU A 132 -28.86 -10.87 2.98
C GLU A 132 -28.43 -10.90 4.46
N ARG A 133 -27.76 -9.85 4.93
CA ARG A 133 -27.19 -9.72 6.29
C ARG A 133 -26.19 -10.83 6.63
N ASP A 134 -25.45 -11.31 5.64
CA ASP A 134 -24.37 -12.28 5.85
C ASP A 134 -23.13 -11.57 6.41
N ALA A 135 -22.96 -11.64 7.74
CA ALA A 135 -21.83 -11.04 8.43
C ALA A 135 -20.47 -11.66 8.01
N GLU A 136 -20.44 -12.94 7.65
CA GLU A 136 -19.21 -13.63 7.28
C GLU A 136 -18.74 -13.17 5.89
N ALA A 137 -19.65 -13.14 4.92
CA ALA A 137 -19.33 -12.63 3.58
C ALA A 137 -18.90 -11.16 3.62
N VAL A 138 -19.60 -10.31 4.39
CA VAL A 138 -19.25 -8.89 4.55
C VAL A 138 -17.88 -8.72 5.20
N ALA A 139 -17.52 -9.55 6.19
CA ALA A 139 -16.20 -9.53 6.81
C ALA A 139 -15.09 -9.94 5.84
N ARG A 140 -15.30 -10.97 5.02
CA ARG A 140 -14.36 -11.38 3.96
C ARG A 140 -14.13 -10.24 2.96
N PHE A 141 -15.22 -9.66 2.46
CA PHE A 141 -15.16 -8.55 1.52
C PHE A 141 -14.49 -7.30 2.10
N ARG A 142 -14.69 -7.02 3.39
CA ARG A 142 -13.95 -5.96 4.08
C ARG A 142 -12.44 -6.18 3.99
N GLY A 143 -11.98 -7.42 4.23
CA GLY A 143 -10.56 -7.77 4.10
C GLY A 143 -10.01 -7.52 2.70
N ILE A 144 -10.78 -7.83 1.65
CA ILE A 144 -10.44 -7.55 0.25
C ILE A 144 -10.28 -6.03 0.02
N PHE A 145 -11.22 -5.22 0.51
CA PHE A 145 -11.16 -3.75 0.39
C PHE A 145 -10.01 -3.13 1.19
N GLU A 146 -9.67 -3.67 2.36
CA GLU A 146 -8.51 -3.26 3.14
C GLU A 146 -7.20 -3.58 2.39
N LYS A 147 -7.07 -4.78 1.80
CA LYS A 147 -5.91 -5.16 0.96
C LYS A 147 -5.73 -4.23 -0.25
N MET A 148 -6.82 -3.80 -0.87
CA MET A 148 -6.80 -2.83 -1.97
C MET A 148 -6.46 -1.38 -1.55
N GLY A 149 -6.50 -1.08 -0.24
CA GLY A 149 -6.35 0.28 0.28
C GLY A 149 -7.60 1.15 0.08
N ARG A 150 -8.79 0.54 -0.03
CA ARG A 150 -10.08 1.20 -0.33
C ARG A 150 -11.10 1.05 0.80
N GLY A 151 -10.63 1.09 2.04
CA GLY A 151 -11.50 0.90 3.22
C GLY A 151 -12.57 1.98 3.37
N ALA A 152 -12.30 3.21 2.91
CA ALA A 152 -13.26 4.32 2.97
C ALA A 152 -14.48 4.07 2.06
N GLU A 153 -14.25 3.51 0.88
CA GLU A 153 -15.29 3.16 -0.07
C GLU A 153 -16.18 2.04 0.48
N PHE A 154 -15.58 1.02 1.10
CA PHE A 154 -16.31 -0.02 1.81
C PHE A 154 -17.23 0.57 2.90
N ALA A 155 -16.72 1.47 3.73
CA ALA A 155 -17.54 2.16 4.73
C ALA A 155 -18.70 2.94 4.08
N GLY A 156 -18.46 3.57 2.92
CA GLY A 156 -19.48 4.23 2.14
C GLY A 156 -20.57 3.29 1.61
N TYR A 157 -20.22 2.07 1.16
CA TYR A 157 -21.20 1.05 0.77
C TYR A 157 -21.99 0.53 1.97
N TYR A 158 -21.30 0.24 3.08
CA TYR A 158 -21.93 -0.21 4.32
C TYR A 158 -22.93 0.82 4.84
N ASN A 159 -22.51 2.07 5.00
CA ASN A 159 -23.36 3.15 5.50
C ASN A 159 -24.55 3.41 4.58
N ARG A 160 -24.35 3.40 3.26
CA ARG A 160 -25.46 3.56 2.30
C ARG A 160 -26.46 2.40 2.40
N SER A 161 -26.00 1.16 2.55
CA SER A 161 -26.89 0.01 2.71
C SER A 161 -27.74 0.10 3.99
N ARG A 162 -27.14 0.56 5.09
CA ARG A 162 -27.82 0.74 6.39
C ARG A 162 -28.76 1.95 6.40
N ALA A 163 -28.39 3.03 5.72
CA ALA A 163 -29.22 4.22 5.61
C ALA A 163 -30.37 4.07 4.61
N ALA A 164 -30.28 3.15 3.64
CA ALA A 164 -31.29 2.99 2.59
C ALA A 164 -32.71 2.68 3.12
N PRO A 165 -32.92 1.79 4.10
CA PRO A 165 -34.22 1.61 4.74
C PRO A 165 -34.78 2.89 5.37
N LEU A 166 -33.94 3.64 6.10
CA LEU A 166 -34.33 4.88 6.76
C LEU A 166 -34.69 5.96 5.74
N ALA A 167 -33.89 6.11 4.69
CA ALA A 167 -34.16 7.03 3.59
C ALA A 167 -35.46 6.69 2.85
N ARG A 168 -35.77 5.39 2.68
CA ARG A 168 -37.04 4.95 2.11
C ARG A 168 -38.22 5.23 3.04
N LEU A 169 -38.07 5.04 4.34
CA LEU A 169 -39.09 5.34 5.33
C LEU A 169 -39.39 6.83 5.37
N TRP A 170 -38.34 7.65 5.37
CA TRP A 170 -38.45 9.10 5.30
C TRP A 170 -39.08 9.55 3.98
N GLY A 171 -38.67 8.99 2.84
CA GLY A 171 -39.22 9.35 1.53
C GLY A 171 -40.64 8.86 1.26
N LYS A 172 -41.13 7.84 1.98
CA LYS A 172 -42.53 7.42 1.98
C LYS A 172 -43.42 8.32 2.83
N PHE A 173 -42.82 9.12 3.70
CA PHE A 173 -43.53 10.11 4.47
C PHE A 173 -43.71 11.34 3.58
N ASP A 174 -44.90 11.44 2.98
CA ASP A 174 -45.26 12.58 2.15
C ASP A 174 -45.61 13.78 3.06
N GLU A 175 -44.87 14.88 2.94
CA GLU A 175 -45.17 16.13 3.65
C GLU A 175 -46.57 16.66 3.27
N GLU A 176 -47.05 16.37 2.06
CA GLU A 176 -48.37 16.79 1.57
C GLU A 176 -49.52 16.06 2.27
N ASP A 177 -49.39 14.76 2.59
CA ASP A 177 -50.39 14.00 3.36
C ASP A 177 -50.36 14.34 4.85
N ALA A 178 -49.22 14.83 5.37
CA ALA A 178 -49.06 15.21 6.77
C ALA A 178 -49.53 16.64 7.09
N LEU A 179 -49.48 17.54 6.11
CA LEU A 179 -49.96 18.93 6.22
C LEU A 179 -51.45 19.06 5.87
N ARG A 180 -52.02 18.13 5.10
CA ARG A 180 -53.45 18.05 4.87
C ARG A 180 -54.11 17.49 6.12
N ALA A 181 -54.62 18.38 6.96
CA ALA A 181 -55.48 17.99 8.07
C ALA A 181 -56.60 17.08 7.52
N PRO A 182 -56.90 15.92 8.13
CA PRO A 182 -58.13 15.23 7.81
C PRO A 182 -59.27 16.18 8.21
N GLU A 183 -59.91 16.80 7.22
CA GLU A 183 -61.19 17.51 7.42
C GLU A 183 -62.32 16.52 7.79
N ASP A 184 -62.05 15.21 7.75
CA ASP A 184 -63.00 14.14 7.94
C ASP A 184 -62.52 13.12 9.02
N PRO A 185 -63.26 12.92 10.14
CA PRO A 185 -62.88 11.99 11.21
C PRO A 185 -62.86 10.51 10.79
N ALA A 186 -63.22 10.18 9.55
CA ALA A 186 -63.28 8.82 9.01
C ALA A 186 -62.00 8.37 8.28
N THR A 187 -61.01 9.25 8.04
CA THR A 187 -59.78 8.89 7.29
C THR A 187 -58.54 9.01 8.17
N PRO A 188 -57.83 7.91 8.49
CA PRO A 188 -56.69 7.93 9.39
C PRO A 188 -55.41 8.33 8.65
N GLY A 189 -55.26 9.62 8.32
CA GLY A 189 -53.97 10.18 7.95
C GLY A 189 -53.07 10.24 9.19
N ARG A 190 -51.94 9.50 9.20
CA ARG A 190 -50.99 9.55 10.32
C ARG A 190 -50.32 10.92 10.38
N ARG A 191 -50.51 11.66 11.48
CA ARG A 191 -49.85 12.95 11.69
C ARG A 191 -48.35 12.73 11.88
N PHE A 192 -47.53 13.70 11.48
CA PHE A 192 -46.06 13.65 11.63
C PHE A 192 -45.60 13.24 13.04
N VAL A 193 -46.27 13.77 14.07
CA VAL A 193 -45.96 13.51 15.48
C VAL A 193 -46.17 12.05 15.88
N GLU A 194 -47.11 11.35 15.25
CA GLU A 194 -47.40 9.94 15.50
C GLU A 194 -46.48 9.01 14.69
N TRP A 195 -45.95 9.50 13.57
CA TRP A 195 -45.00 8.77 12.73
C TRP A 195 -43.57 8.84 13.26
N LEU A 196 -43.15 9.98 13.82
CA LEU A 196 -41.79 10.24 14.29
C LEU A 196 -41.22 9.15 15.23
N PRO A 197 -41.95 8.65 16.24
CA PRO A 197 -41.45 7.61 17.14
C PRO A 197 -41.10 6.32 16.39
N SER A 198 -41.93 5.93 15.41
CA SER A 198 -41.69 4.72 14.61
C SER A 198 -40.44 4.83 13.71
N PHE A 199 -40.15 6.04 13.21
CA PHE A 199 -38.90 6.31 12.50
C PHE A 199 -37.67 6.20 13.42
N TYR A 200 -37.75 6.77 14.63
CA TYR A 200 -36.66 6.66 15.60
C TYR A 200 -36.43 5.22 16.07
N GLU A 201 -37.49 4.43 16.27
CA GLU A 201 -37.35 3.00 16.58
C GLU A 201 -36.61 2.25 15.47
N GLU A 202 -36.95 2.48 14.20
CA GLU A 202 -36.23 1.91 13.07
C GLU A 202 -34.77 2.40 13.00
N ALA A 203 -34.52 3.69 13.24
CA ALA A 203 -33.16 4.24 13.28
C ALA A 203 -32.32 3.59 14.39
N PHE A 204 -32.91 3.41 15.58
CA PHE A 204 -32.27 2.70 16.68
C PHE A 204 -31.99 1.24 16.33
N LEU A 205 -32.91 0.54 15.68
CA LEU A 205 -32.71 -0.85 15.24
C LEU A 205 -31.60 -0.99 14.19
N VAL A 206 -31.43 0.00 13.32
CA VAL A 206 -30.37 0.04 12.31
C VAL A 206 -28.99 0.34 12.93
N LEU A 207 -28.95 1.16 13.99
CA LEU A 207 -27.72 1.55 14.69
C LEU A 207 -27.24 0.53 15.73
N ASN A 208 -28.15 -0.21 16.38
CA ASN A 208 -27.82 -1.19 17.43
C ASN A 208 -27.61 -2.64 16.95
N LYS A 209 -27.69 -2.91 15.64
CA LYS A 209 -27.43 -4.23 15.03
C LYS A 209 -26.41 -4.11 13.91
#